data_AF-A0A2W6CQV6-F1
#
_entry.id   AF-A0A2W6CQV6-F1
#
_cell.length_a   1.000
_cell.length_b   1.000
_cell.length_c   1.000
_cell.angle_alpha   90.00
_cell.angle_beta   90.00
_cell.angle_gamma   90.00
#
_symmetry.space_group_name_H-M   'P 1'
#
loop_
_entity.id
_entity.type
_entity.pdbx_description
1 polymer ?
#
loop_
_entity_poly.entity_id
_entity_poly.type
_entity_poly.pdbx_seq_one_letter_code
_entity_poly.pdbx_strand_id
1 'polypeptide(L)'
;MSRERRRREEEAAREWKGAYRPYDIVREATIAFGVVLALTLALTILFSSPDDPPSTIKQWSRSDPVDFVTTATTELDGSSTTGGYGPPYNHSSDGQHIGFIHLQKWLGVSHPIDTATDFVLAPVRSLTAQPALQSALSTYQAATSKTQTGWTSAYEKALGNASAKADGSISVKAGDYGPLPTIMGSLLTFAQSGGLDGALLTSRQFYQTDYTKPLLFMADGGVLSSRAQAEHLLGTQWGMMNETGSYPGQSWLWLYTFWYQIKPFSTSTNADILVMAIMGVLSLAFILVPFLPGLRDLPRRIPIYKLIWREHYRTLRAGR
;
A
#
# COMPACT_ATOMS: atom_id res chain seq x y z
N MET A 1 -18.08 -38.51 36.40
CA MET A 1 -18.64 -37.50 35.46
C MET A 1 -19.44 -36.49 36.27
N SER A 2 -19.05 -35.21 36.30
CA SER A 2 -19.64 -34.19 37.18
C SER A 2 -21.01 -33.71 36.66
N ARG A 3 -21.88 -33.29 37.59
CA ARG A 3 -23.24 -32.75 37.32
C ARG A 3 -23.27 -31.61 36.29
N GLU A 4 -22.17 -30.88 36.13
CA GLU A 4 -22.05 -29.78 35.16
C GLU A 4 -22.01 -30.27 33.70
N ARG A 5 -21.53 -31.50 33.43
CA ARG A 5 -21.49 -32.07 32.07
C ARG A 5 -22.90 -32.44 31.59
N ARG A 6 -23.70 -33.00 32.50
CA ARG A 6 -25.10 -33.41 32.28
C ARG A 6 -26.02 -32.22 31.98
N ARG A 7 -25.80 -31.09 32.66
CA ARG A 7 -26.57 -29.85 32.45
C ARG A 7 -26.35 -29.20 31.07
N ARG A 8 -25.17 -29.38 30.47
CA ARG A 8 -24.83 -28.82 29.14
C ARG A 8 -25.40 -29.63 27.98
N GLU A 9 -25.48 -30.96 28.10
CA GLU A 9 -26.14 -31.80 27.11
C GLU A 9 -27.65 -31.59 27.10
N GLU A 10 -28.25 -31.27 28.26
CA GLU A 10 -29.71 -31.09 28.38
C GLU A 10 -30.23 -29.71 27.96
N GLU A 11 -29.46 -28.62 28.05
CA GLU A 11 -29.98 -27.28 27.68
C GLU A 11 -30.23 -27.12 26.17
N ALA A 12 -29.33 -27.64 25.33
CA ALA A 12 -29.49 -27.58 23.87
C ALA A 12 -30.44 -28.66 23.32
N ALA A 13 -30.64 -29.76 24.06
CA ALA A 13 -31.55 -30.85 23.71
C ALA A 13 -32.95 -30.72 24.34
N ARG A 14 -33.22 -29.63 25.08
CA ARG A 14 -34.54 -29.39 25.68
C ARG A 14 -35.56 -29.11 24.59
N GLU A 15 -36.59 -29.94 24.57
CA GLU A 15 -37.80 -29.69 23.78
C GLU A 15 -38.38 -28.31 24.16
N TRP A 16 -38.57 -27.45 23.17
CA TRP A 16 -39.10 -26.11 23.38
C TRP A 16 -40.55 -26.19 23.85
N LYS A 17 -40.81 -25.75 25.09
CA LYS A 17 -42.16 -25.70 25.68
C LYS A 17 -42.76 -24.29 25.73
N GLY A 18 -42.08 -23.31 25.13
CA GLY A 18 -42.56 -21.93 25.06
C GLY A 18 -43.68 -21.75 24.04
N ALA A 19 -44.44 -20.65 24.14
CA ALA A 19 -45.47 -20.34 23.16
C ALA A 19 -44.86 -20.10 21.77
N TYR A 20 -45.41 -20.74 20.74
CA TYR A 20 -45.11 -20.41 19.35
C TYR A 20 -45.95 -19.20 18.94
N ARG A 21 -45.28 -18.17 18.42
CA ARG A 21 -45.97 -17.04 17.78
C ARG A 21 -46.24 -17.42 16.32
N PRO A 22 -47.45 -17.23 15.78
CA PRO A 22 -47.67 -17.34 14.35
C PRO A 22 -46.77 -16.31 13.66
N TYR A 23 -45.82 -16.82 12.88
CA TYR A 23 -44.81 -16.03 12.18
C TYR A 23 -45.04 -16.20 10.68
N ASP A 24 -45.50 -15.14 10.02
CA ASP A 24 -45.69 -15.12 8.58
C ASP A 24 -44.35 -14.83 7.91
N ILE A 25 -43.66 -15.91 7.57
CA ILE A 25 -42.34 -15.86 6.93
C ILE A 25 -42.41 -15.05 5.63
N VAL A 26 -43.49 -15.15 4.85
CA VAL A 26 -43.61 -14.48 3.55
C VAL A 26 -43.71 -12.97 3.75
N ARG A 27 -44.56 -12.53 4.68
CA ARG A 27 -44.70 -11.12 5.02
C ARG A 27 -43.39 -10.51 5.54
N GLU A 28 -42.76 -11.17 6.51
CA GLU A 28 -41.53 -10.66 7.13
C GLU A 28 -40.36 -10.68 6.14
N ALA A 29 -40.24 -11.71 5.30
CA ALA A 29 -39.24 -11.76 4.24
C ALA A 29 -39.45 -10.65 3.20
N THR A 30 -40.70 -10.36 2.82
CA THR A 30 -41.01 -9.29 1.85
C THR A 30 -40.68 -7.91 2.41
N ILE A 31 -41.02 -7.65 3.68
CA ILE A 31 -40.68 -6.38 4.35
C ILE A 31 -39.16 -6.26 4.49
N ALA A 32 -38.49 -7.32 4.98
CA ALA A 32 -37.04 -7.32 5.13
C ALA A 32 -36.34 -7.07 3.79
N PHE A 33 -36.79 -7.72 2.72
CA PHE A 33 -36.23 -7.50 1.38
C PHE A 33 -36.43 -6.07 0.90
N GLY A 34 -37.65 -5.51 1.03
CA GLY A 34 -37.94 -4.14 0.64
C GLY A 34 -37.09 -3.12 1.41
N VAL A 35 -36.95 -3.30 2.73
CA VAL A 35 -36.11 -2.45 3.58
C VAL A 35 -34.64 -2.57 3.20
N VAL A 36 -34.12 -3.80 3.05
CA VAL A 36 -32.72 -4.02 2.68
C VAL A 36 -32.44 -3.43 1.30
N LEU A 37 -33.32 -3.63 0.31
CA LEU A 37 -33.17 -3.04 -1.02
C LEU A 37 -33.13 -1.50 -0.97
N ALA A 38 -34.06 -0.88 -0.24
CA ALA A 38 -34.10 0.57 -0.10
C ALA A 38 -32.83 1.10 0.60
N LEU A 39 -32.38 0.42 1.66
CA LEU A 39 -31.13 0.77 2.35
C LEU A 39 -29.93 0.58 1.44
N THR A 40 -29.83 -0.52 0.69
CA THR A 40 -28.73 -0.75 -0.24
C THR A 40 -28.66 0.36 -1.29
N LEU A 41 -29.78 0.72 -1.93
CA LEU A 41 -29.80 1.80 -2.91
C LEU A 41 -29.40 3.15 -2.30
N ALA A 42 -29.91 3.47 -1.11
CA ALA A 42 -29.56 4.70 -0.41
C ALA A 42 -28.06 4.74 -0.05
N LEU A 43 -27.52 3.64 0.50
CA LEU A 43 -26.12 3.52 0.87
C LEU A 43 -25.20 3.56 -0.36
N THR A 44 -25.56 2.92 -1.47
CA THR A 44 -24.78 3.00 -2.72
C THR A 44 -24.69 4.43 -3.24
N ILE A 45 -25.77 5.22 -3.17
CA ILE A 45 -25.75 6.61 -3.62
C ILE A 45 -24.92 7.49 -2.67
N LEU A 46 -25.07 7.31 -1.36
CA LEU A 46 -24.39 8.13 -0.35
C LEU A 46 -22.91 7.78 -0.19
N PHE A 47 -22.56 6.53 -0.37
CA PHE A 47 -21.24 5.95 -0.10
C PHE A 47 -20.65 5.28 -1.33
N SER A 48 -20.95 5.78 -2.55
CA SER A 48 -20.32 5.22 -3.75
C SER A 48 -18.81 5.43 -3.69
N SER A 49 -18.04 4.39 -4.02
CA SER A 49 -16.61 4.54 -4.29
C SER A 49 -16.44 5.27 -5.63
N PRO A 50 -15.55 6.28 -5.69
CA PRO A 50 -15.23 6.94 -6.95
C PRO A 50 -14.47 5.99 -7.89
N ASP A 51 -14.71 6.12 -9.20
CA ASP A 51 -13.93 5.43 -10.22
C ASP A 51 -12.64 6.22 -10.48
N ASP A 52 -11.62 5.94 -9.67
CA ASP A 52 -10.34 6.64 -9.72
C ASP A 52 -9.36 5.95 -10.69
N PRO A 53 -8.96 6.61 -11.79
CA PRO A 53 -8.03 6.02 -12.74
C PRO A 53 -6.65 5.82 -12.12
N PRO A 54 -5.90 4.80 -12.58
CA PRO A 54 -4.54 4.55 -12.10
C PRO A 54 -3.62 5.70 -12.46
N SER A 55 -2.70 6.03 -11.54
CA SER A 55 -1.61 6.97 -11.85
C SER A 55 -0.73 6.38 -12.95
N THR A 56 -0.33 7.21 -13.91
CA THR A 56 0.59 6.82 -15.00
C THR A 56 1.81 7.73 -15.02
N ILE A 57 2.90 7.22 -15.56
CA ILE A 57 4.15 7.98 -15.71
C ILE A 57 3.96 9.11 -16.72
N LYS A 58 3.15 8.90 -17.76
CA LYS A 58 2.70 9.97 -18.65
C LYS A 58 2.00 11.12 -17.94
N GLN A 59 1.08 10.81 -17.02
CA GLN A 59 0.40 11.85 -16.25
C GLN A 59 1.39 12.57 -15.35
N TRP A 60 2.18 11.81 -14.58
CA TRP A 60 3.20 12.33 -13.67
C TRP A 60 4.19 13.26 -14.36
N SER A 61 4.81 12.82 -15.45
CA SER A 61 5.78 13.61 -16.23
C SER A 61 5.20 14.86 -16.89
N ARG A 62 3.87 14.99 -16.97
CA ARG A 62 3.19 16.21 -17.45
C ARG A 62 2.75 17.12 -16.32
N SER A 63 2.28 16.56 -15.20
CA SER A 63 1.81 17.33 -14.05
C SER A 63 2.97 17.89 -13.23
N ASP A 64 4.04 17.12 -13.09
CA ASP A 64 5.25 17.51 -12.36
C ASP A 64 6.52 17.01 -13.08
N PRO A 65 6.93 17.68 -14.17
CA PRO A 65 8.11 17.27 -14.92
C PRO A 65 9.42 17.46 -14.14
N VAL A 66 9.45 18.36 -13.14
CA VAL A 66 10.65 18.59 -12.32
C VAL A 66 10.84 17.45 -11.34
N ASP A 67 9.79 17.02 -10.64
CA ASP A 67 9.81 15.84 -9.78
C ASP A 67 10.22 14.60 -10.58
N PHE A 68 9.59 14.37 -11.75
CA PHE A 68 9.96 13.24 -12.62
C PHE A 68 11.45 13.20 -12.98
N VAL A 69 12.04 14.33 -13.41
CA VAL A 69 13.47 14.37 -13.77
C VAL A 69 14.37 14.26 -12.54
N THR A 70 13.93 14.78 -11.40
CA THR A 70 14.65 14.63 -10.13
C THR A 70 14.71 13.17 -9.72
N THR A 71 13.58 12.47 -9.70
CA THR A 71 13.52 11.04 -9.42
C THR A 71 14.33 10.25 -10.43
N ALA A 72 14.20 10.50 -11.73
CA ALA A 72 15.03 9.82 -12.73
C ALA A 72 16.55 10.04 -12.51
N THR A 73 16.95 11.18 -11.96
CA THR A 73 18.36 11.44 -11.65
C THR A 73 18.83 10.63 -10.44
N THR A 74 18.03 10.53 -9.37
CA THR A 74 18.36 9.70 -8.20
C THR A 74 18.29 8.20 -8.52
N GLU A 75 17.43 7.77 -9.45
CA GLU A 75 17.44 6.41 -9.98
C GLU A 75 18.76 6.11 -10.72
N LEU A 76 19.24 7.07 -11.51
CA LEU A 76 20.44 6.92 -12.35
C LEU A 76 21.72 6.75 -11.53
N ASP A 77 21.85 7.39 -10.37
CA ASP A 77 23.00 7.20 -9.48
C ASP A 77 22.76 6.22 -8.33
N GLY A 78 21.56 5.65 -8.24
CA GLY A 78 21.19 4.63 -7.25
C GLY A 78 20.94 5.18 -5.85
N SER A 79 20.77 6.51 -5.71
CA SER A 79 20.45 7.17 -4.45
C SER A 79 18.94 7.20 -4.13
N SER A 80 18.09 6.75 -5.04
CA SER A 80 16.64 6.57 -4.82
C SER A 80 16.33 5.59 -3.68
N THR A 81 15.09 5.62 -3.17
CA THR A 81 14.68 4.70 -2.10
C THR A 81 14.76 3.26 -2.58
N THR A 82 14.30 2.96 -3.80
CA THR A 82 14.46 1.65 -4.42
C THR A 82 15.94 1.29 -4.63
N GLY A 83 16.77 2.22 -5.11
CA GLY A 83 18.21 2.02 -5.32
C GLY A 83 18.96 1.64 -4.04
N GLY A 84 18.58 2.27 -2.92
CA GLY A 84 19.10 2.00 -1.58
C GLY A 84 18.41 0.88 -0.79
N TYR A 85 17.35 0.24 -1.32
CA TYR A 85 16.46 -0.59 -0.51
C TYR A 85 17.06 -1.90 0.00
N GLY A 86 17.69 -2.72 -0.86
CA GLY A 86 18.11 -4.10 -0.55
C GLY A 86 17.15 -5.17 -1.08
N PRO A 87 17.22 -6.41 -0.56
CA PRO A 87 16.34 -7.50 -1.00
C PRO A 87 14.86 -7.16 -0.76
N PRO A 88 13.94 -7.54 -1.68
CA PRO A 88 14.12 -8.50 -2.77
C PRO A 88 14.64 -7.91 -4.08
N TYR A 89 14.98 -6.62 -4.12
CA TYR A 89 15.27 -5.89 -5.37
C TYR A 89 16.76 -5.82 -5.70
N ASN A 90 17.60 -5.54 -4.71
CA ASN A 90 19.04 -5.38 -4.90
C ASN A 90 19.82 -5.77 -3.64
N HIS A 91 21.11 -5.45 -3.60
CA HIS A 91 22.01 -5.79 -2.50
C HIS A 91 22.49 -4.55 -1.71
N SER A 92 21.83 -3.40 -1.88
CA SER A 92 22.29 -2.12 -1.31
C SER A 92 22.11 -2.02 0.20
N SER A 93 21.16 -2.74 0.78
CA SER A 93 20.93 -2.78 2.23
C SER A 93 20.35 -4.13 2.70
N ASP A 94 20.07 -4.25 3.98
CA ASP A 94 19.51 -5.46 4.61
C ASP A 94 17.98 -5.59 4.49
N GLY A 95 17.30 -4.56 3.97
CA GLY A 95 15.83 -4.49 3.89
C GLY A 95 15.15 -4.42 5.26
N GLN A 96 13.85 -4.76 5.28
CA GLN A 96 13.06 -4.77 6.52
C GLN A 96 13.49 -5.92 7.45
N HIS A 97 13.66 -5.60 8.73
CA HIS A 97 14.12 -6.56 9.75
C HIS A 97 13.50 -6.32 11.13
N ILE A 98 13.49 -7.38 11.95
CA ILE A 98 13.03 -7.33 13.34
C ILE A 98 14.08 -7.95 14.27
N GLY A 99 14.77 -7.10 15.05
CA GLY A 99 15.89 -7.54 15.88
C GLY A 99 16.97 -8.21 15.03
N PHE A 100 17.26 -9.48 15.31
CA PHE A 100 18.24 -10.30 14.59
C PHE A 100 17.64 -11.09 13.40
N ILE A 101 16.35 -10.94 13.13
CA ILE A 101 15.65 -11.69 12.06
C ILE A 101 15.60 -10.83 10.80
N HIS A 102 16.32 -11.27 9.76
CA HIS A 102 16.43 -10.60 8.46
C HIS A 102 15.89 -11.47 7.32
N LEU A 103 14.58 -11.72 7.31
CA LEU A 103 13.97 -12.64 6.34
C LEU A 103 14.22 -12.23 4.88
N GLN A 104 14.11 -10.95 4.55
CA GLN A 104 14.36 -10.45 3.19
C GLN A 104 15.81 -10.73 2.76
N LYS A 105 16.78 -10.44 3.64
CA LYS A 105 18.19 -10.74 3.40
C LYS A 105 18.48 -12.23 3.24
N TRP A 106 17.85 -13.09 4.04
CA TRP A 106 18.05 -14.54 3.97
C TRP A 106 17.47 -15.15 2.69
N LEU A 107 16.34 -14.63 2.21
CA LEU A 107 15.73 -15.06 0.95
C LEU A 107 16.44 -14.49 -0.29
N GLY A 108 17.15 -13.37 -0.12
CA GLY A 108 17.95 -12.75 -1.17
C GLY A 108 17.12 -12.02 -2.23
N VAL A 109 17.77 -11.71 -3.35
CA VAL A 109 17.18 -10.95 -4.47
C VAL A 109 16.37 -11.89 -5.36
N SER A 110 15.05 -11.69 -5.36
CA SER A 110 14.11 -12.47 -6.18
C SER A 110 13.55 -11.68 -7.36
N HIS A 111 13.57 -10.35 -7.28
CA HIS A 111 13.03 -9.45 -8.30
C HIS A 111 14.10 -8.39 -8.60
N PRO A 112 15.19 -8.74 -9.31
CA PRO A 112 16.32 -7.84 -9.49
C PRO A 112 15.88 -6.56 -10.19
N ILE A 113 16.17 -5.41 -9.57
CA ILE A 113 15.98 -4.08 -10.13
C ILE A 113 17.32 -3.35 -10.08
N ASP A 114 17.81 -2.93 -11.25
CA ASP A 114 18.91 -1.99 -11.39
C ASP A 114 18.29 -0.65 -11.79
N THR A 115 18.15 0.26 -10.84
CA THR A 115 17.40 1.52 -11.02
C THR A 115 17.92 2.34 -12.20
N ALA A 116 19.24 2.44 -12.33
CA ALA A 116 19.91 3.18 -13.39
C ALA A 116 19.62 2.56 -14.77
N THR A 117 19.69 1.24 -14.86
CA THR A 117 19.47 0.52 -16.12
C THR A 117 17.98 0.43 -16.46
N ASP A 118 17.15 -0.01 -15.53
CA ASP A 118 15.74 -0.33 -15.75
C ASP A 118 14.88 0.91 -15.94
N PHE A 119 15.11 1.98 -15.17
CA PHE A 119 14.24 3.17 -15.22
C PHE A 119 14.75 4.27 -16.15
N VAL A 120 16.07 4.33 -16.39
CA VAL A 120 16.69 5.43 -17.15
C VAL A 120 17.35 4.93 -18.42
N LEU A 121 18.44 4.16 -18.31
CA LEU A 121 19.34 3.88 -19.44
C LEU A 121 18.72 2.96 -20.49
N ALA A 122 18.05 1.87 -20.12
CA ALA A 122 17.43 0.96 -21.08
C ALA A 122 16.26 1.62 -21.83
N PRO A 123 15.34 2.35 -21.16
CA PRO A 123 14.30 3.10 -21.86
C PRO A 123 14.84 4.11 -22.88
N VAL A 124 15.79 4.97 -22.51
CA VAL A 124 16.34 5.96 -23.46
C VAL A 124 17.18 5.33 -24.56
N ARG A 125 17.86 4.20 -24.31
CA ARG A 125 18.59 3.45 -25.36
C ARG A 125 17.66 2.92 -26.45
N SER A 126 16.39 2.63 -26.13
CA SER A 126 15.40 2.18 -27.12
C SER A 126 15.06 3.25 -28.17
N LEU A 127 15.37 4.53 -27.89
CA LEU A 127 15.14 5.67 -28.78
C LEU A 127 16.29 5.81 -29.80
N THR A 128 16.34 4.88 -30.75
CA THR A 128 17.44 4.78 -31.73
C THR A 128 17.46 5.93 -32.75
N ALA A 129 16.34 6.60 -32.99
CA ALA A 129 16.20 7.68 -33.96
C ALA A 129 16.71 9.06 -33.48
N GLN A 130 17.49 9.13 -32.38
CA GLN A 130 17.97 10.37 -31.78
C GLN A 130 19.51 10.41 -31.66
N PRO A 131 20.24 10.88 -32.68
CA PRO A 131 21.72 10.85 -32.68
C PRO A 131 22.37 11.60 -31.51
N ALA A 132 21.79 12.74 -31.11
CA ALA A 132 22.29 13.52 -29.98
C ALA A 132 22.18 12.75 -28.65
N LEU A 133 21.09 12.01 -28.45
CA LEU A 133 20.90 11.13 -27.29
C LEU A 133 21.90 9.98 -27.32
N GLN A 134 22.13 9.35 -28.47
CA GLN A 134 23.10 8.27 -28.58
C GLN A 134 24.53 8.73 -28.23
N SER A 135 24.93 9.93 -28.67
CA SER A 135 26.21 10.55 -28.30
C SER A 135 26.28 10.93 -26.81
N ALA A 136 25.17 11.38 -26.23
CA ALA A 136 25.07 11.68 -24.81
C ALA A 136 25.24 10.40 -23.96
N LEU A 137 24.59 9.30 -24.37
CA LEU A 137 24.69 7.99 -23.72
C LEU A 137 26.11 7.41 -23.83
N SER A 138 26.77 7.53 -24.98
CA SER A 138 28.16 7.07 -25.12
C SER A 138 29.11 7.89 -24.24
N THR A 139 28.91 9.21 -24.15
CA THR A 139 29.70 10.09 -23.27
C THR A 139 29.50 9.71 -21.81
N TYR A 140 28.25 9.46 -21.40
CA TYR A 140 27.95 9.05 -20.02
C TYR A 140 28.60 7.72 -19.68
N GLN A 141 28.46 6.71 -20.55
CA GLN A 141 28.99 5.36 -20.31
C GLN A 141 30.52 5.28 -20.37
N ALA A 142 31.17 6.12 -21.17
CA ALA A 142 32.62 6.19 -21.26
C ALA A 142 33.26 6.93 -20.07
N ALA A 143 32.48 7.71 -19.31
CA ALA A 143 32.97 8.44 -18.16
C ALA A 143 33.23 7.51 -16.97
N THR A 144 34.19 7.90 -16.12
CA THR A 144 34.46 7.18 -14.87
C THR A 144 33.30 7.32 -13.89
N SER A 145 33.13 6.38 -12.96
CA SER A 145 32.10 6.47 -11.91
C SER A 145 32.19 7.78 -11.11
N LYS A 146 33.40 8.27 -10.81
CA LYS A 146 33.60 9.57 -10.14
C LYS A 146 33.05 10.74 -10.97
N THR A 147 33.22 10.70 -12.28
CA THR A 147 32.70 11.71 -13.20
C THR A 147 31.18 11.63 -13.30
N GLN A 148 30.63 10.42 -13.40
CA GLN A 148 29.18 10.19 -13.41
C GLN A 148 28.53 10.73 -12.13
N THR A 149 29.01 10.35 -10.94
CA THR A 149 28.53 10.88 -9.66
C THR A 149 28.72 12.40 -9.57
N GLY A 150 29.85 12.93 -10.06
CA GLY A 150 30.07 14.37 -10.12
C GLY A 150 29.00 15.10 -10.94
N TRP A 151 28.60 14.52 -12.07
CA TRP A 151 27.51 15.06 -12.90
C TRP A 151 26.14 14.92 -12.23
N THR A 152 25.79 13.76 -11.67
CA THR A 152 24.46 13.55 -11.05
C THR A 152 24.28 14.45 -9.84
N SER A 153 25.24 14.48 -8.90
CA SER A 153 25.17 15.36 -7.72
C SER A 153 25.07 16.84 -8.09
N ALA A 154 25.78 17.26 -9.14
CA ALA A 154 25.72 18.64 -9.60
C ALA A 154 24.36 18.95 -10.27
N TYR A 155 23.81 17.99 -11.04
CA TYR A 155 22.51 18.13 -11.69
C TYR A 155 21.35 18.15 -10.70
N GLU A 156 21.34 17.26 -9.70
CA GLU A 156 20.35 17.25 -8.62
C GLU A 156 20.29 18.59 -7.87
N LYS A 157 21.47 19.15 -7.55
CA LYS A 157 21.55 20.48 -6.92
C LYS A 157 20.95 21.57 -7.81
N ALA A 158 21.09 21.44 -9.13
CA ALA A 158 20.50 22.37 -10.10
C ALA A 158 18.98 22.20 -10.20
N LEU A 159 18.50 20.95 -10.14
CA LEU A 159 17.07 20.59 -10.19
C LEU A 159 16.30 21.15 -8.99
N GLY A 160 16.94 21.31 -7.83
CA GLY A 160 16.33 21.99 -6.68
C GLY A 160 15.89 23.45 -6.93
N ASN A 161 16.33 24.07 -8.04
CA ASN A 161 15.87 25.39 -8.49
C ASN A 161 15.28 25.36 -9.91
N ALA A 162 14.97 24.17 -10.44
CA ALA A 162 14.39 24.02 -11.77
C ALA A 162 12.92 24.41 -11.78
N SER A 163 12.41 24.75 -12.96
CA SER A 163 11.00 25.06 -13.16
C SER A 163 10.47 24.40 -14.43
N ALA A 164 9.20 24.02 -14.41
CA ALA A 164 8.50 23.56 -15.60
C ALA A 164 8.27 24.74 -16.57
N LYS A 165 8.45 24.48 -17.86
CA LYS A 165 8.10 25.41 -18.95
C LYS A 165 6.73 25.07 -19.51
N ALA A 166 6.11 26.03 -20.19
CA ALA A 166 4.79 25.87 -20.80
C ALA A 166 4.74 24.77 -21.89
N ASP A 167 5.88 24.42 -22.48
CA ASP A 167 6.00 23.35 -23.48
C ASP A 167 6.16 21.95 -22.85
N GLY A 168 6.14 21.84 -21.52
CA GLY A 168 6.33 20.59 -20.78
C GLY A 168 7.79 20.21 -20.55
N SER A 169 8.77 20.94 -21.10
CA SER A 169 10.18 20.76 -20.75
C SER A 169 10.51 21.41 -19.40
N ILE A 170 11.70 21.13 -18.87
CA ILE A 170 12.20 21.79 -17.66
C ILE A 170 13.27 22.84 -17.99
N SER A 171 13.32 23.88 -17.18
CA SER A 171 14.39 24.87 -17.17
C SER A 171 15.33 24.59 -16.00
N VAL A 172 16.57 24.23 -16.31
CA VAL A 172 17.64 24.02 -15.32
C VAL A 172 18.72 25.07 -15.55
N LYS A 173 19.27 25.63 -14.47
CA LYS A 173 20.39 26.57 -14.57
C LYS A 173 21.57 25.91 -15.28
N ALA A 174 22.30 26.66 -16.10
CA ALA A 174 23.51 26.15 -16.74
C ALA A 174 24.55 25.74 -15.67
N GLY A 175 25.22 24.61 -15.91
CA GLY A 175 26.29 24.09 -15.07
C GLY A 175 26.88 22.80 -15.63
N ASP A 176 27.91 22.30 -14.97
CA ASP A 176 28.72 21.18 -15.44
C ASP A 176 28.10 19.83 -15.05
N TYR A 177 27.07 19.44 -15.79
CA TYR A 177 26.30 18.20 -15.55
C TYR A 177 26.49 17.16 -16.68
N GLY A 178 27.49 17.38 -17.55
CA GLY A 178 27.80 16.49 -18.66
C GLY A 178 26.59 16.25 -19.59
N PRO A 179 26.35 14.99 -20.01
CA PRO A 179 25.26 14.66 -20.93
C PRO A 179 23.87 14.55 -20.28
N LEU A 180 23.74 14.77 -18.96
CA LEU A 180 22.49 14.52 -18.21
C LEU A 180 21.28 15.32 -18.72
N PRO A 181 21.38 16.63 -19.04
CA PRO A 181 20.22 17.37 -19.55
C PRO A 181 19.63 16.76 -20.84
N THR A 182 20.49 16.22 -21.72
CA THR A 182 20.06 15.56 -22.96
C THR A 182 19.41 14.21 -22.67
N ILE A 183 20.01 13.40 -21.80
CA ILE A 183 19.48 12.08 -21.41
C ILE A 183 18.11 12.25 -20.73
N MET A 184 18.04 13.12 -19.72
CA MET A 184 16.81 13.34 -18.94
C MET A 184 15.73 14.06 -19.73
N GLY A 185 16.08 15.02 -20.59
CA GLY A 185 15.11 15.64 -21.50
C GLY A 185 14.49 14.64 -22.48
N SER A 186 15.29 13.68 -22.97
CA SER A 186 14.80 12.61 -23.86
C SER A 186 13.91 11.62 -23.11
N LEU A 187 14.29 11.23 -21.88
CA LEU A 187 13.47 10.39 -21.01
C LEU A 187 12.14 11.07 -20.67
N LEU A 188 12.16 12.36 -20.32
CA LEU A 188 10.96 13.15 -20.03
C LEU A 188 10.03 13.20 -21.24
N THR A 189 10.55 13.48 -22.43
CA THR A 189 9.74 13.48 -23.66
C THR A 189 9.15 12.10 -23.94
N PHE A 190 9.91 11.03 -23.71
CA PHE A 190 9.45 9.66 -23.86
C PHE A 190 8.34 9.31 -22.85
N ALA A 191 8.47 9.74 -21.60
CA ALA A 191 7.45 9.63 -20.57
C ALA A 191 6.17 10.39 -20.94
N GLN A 192 6.29 11.65 -21.35
CA GLN A 192 5.16 12.50 -21.74
C GLN A 192 4.38 11.97 -22.96
N SER A 193 5.02 11.16 -23.80
CA SER A 193 4.37 10.45 -24.91
C SER A 193 3.52 9.25 -24.43
N GLY A 194 3.84 8.70 -23.26
CA GLY A 194 3.32 7.42 -22.75
C GLY A 194 4.16 6.20 -23.15
N GLY A 195 5.26 6.41 -23.88
CA GLY A 195 6.17 5.34 -24.27
C GLY A 195 6.89 4.71 -23.08
N LEU A 196 7.21 5.50 -22.04
CA LEU A 196 7.89 4.97 -20.84
C LEU A 196 6.99 4.02 -20.04
N ASP A 197 5.68 4.31 -19.92
CA ASP A 197 4.72 3.38 -19.30
C ASP A 197 4.77 2.01 -20.00
N GLY A 198 4.77 1.99 -21.33
CA GLY A 198 4.88 0.76 -22.11
C GLY A 198 6.26 0.08 -21.98
N ALA A 199 7.34 0.86 -21.94
CA ALA A 199 8.70 0.33 -21.81
C ALA A 199 8.91 -0.39 -20.46
N LEU A 200 8.38 0.17 -19.36
CA LEU A 200 8.50 -0.45 -18.03
C LEU A 200 7.55 -1.64 -17.82
N LEU A 201 6.49 -1.73 -18.62
CA LEU A 201 5.55 -2.86 -18.64
C LEU A 201 5.89 -3.93 -19.66
N THR A 202 7.01 -3.80 -20.39
CA THR A 202 7.38 -4.80 -21.40
C THR A 202 7.72 -6.13 -20.71
N SER A 203 6.92 -7.16 -20.99
CA SER A 203 7.13 -8.52 -20.48
C SER A 203 7.13 -9.55 -21.61
N ARG A 204 7.66 -10.74 -21.32
CA ARG A 204 7.61 -11.89 -22.24
C ARG A 204 6.30 -12.69 -22.12
N GLN A 205 5.42 -12.32 -21.20
CA GLN A 205 4.17 -13.01 -20.93
C GLN A 205 3.05 -12.47 -21.82
N PHE A 206 2.08 -13.32 -22.17
CA PHE A 206 0.93 -12.88 -22.97
C PHE A 206 0.04 -11.90 -22.20
N TYR A 207 -0.15 -12.14 -20.90
CA TYR A 207 -0.81 -11.21 -19.98
C TYR A 207 0.24 -10.54 -19.09
N GLN A 208 0.25 -9.21 -19.08
CA GLN A 208 1.11 -8.45 -18.18
C GLN A 208 0.37 -8.16 -16.87
N THR A 209 0.84 -8.78 -15.80
CA THR A 209 0.32 -8.59 -14.43
C THR A 209 1.40 -8.07 -13.48
N ASP A 210 2.64 -7.91 -13.94
CA ASP A 210 3.74 -7.39 -13.13
C ASP A 210 3.91 -5.88 -13.39
N TYR A 211 3.46 -5.10 -12.41
CA TYR A 211 3.58 -3.63 -12.39
C TYR A 211 4.70 -3.15 -11.47
N THR A 212 5.60 -4.05 -11.04
CA THR A 212 6.65 -3.72 -10.05
C THR A 212 7.50 -2.53 -10.49
N LYS A 213 7.99 -2.54 -11.74
CA LYS A 213 8.84 -1.46 -12.27
C LYS A 213 8.16 -0.08 -12.28
N PRO A 214 6.99 0.12 -12.91
CA PRO A 214 6.35 1.43 -12.90
C PRO A 214 5.89 1.85 -11.49
N LEU A 215 5.49 0.91 -10.63
CA LEU A 215 5.08 1.24 -9.25
C LEU A 215 6.26 1.71 -8.40
N LEU A 216 7.40 1.01 -8.44
CA LEU A 216 8.61 1.43 -7.72
C LEU A 216 9.08 2.79 -8.21
N PHE A 217 9.16 2.98 -9.53
CA PHE A 217 9.62 4.25 -10.09
C PHE A 217 8.72 5.44 -9.72
N MET A 218 7.39 5.26 -9.68
CA MET A 218 6.47 6.30 -9.19
C MET A 218 6.52 6.47 -7.67
N ALA A 219 6.84 5.42 -6.91
CA ALA A 219 6.94 5.46 -5.45
C ALA A 219 8.20 6.21 -4.97
N ASP A 220 9.27 6.19 -5.76
CA ASP A 220 10.48 6.99 -5.52
C ASP A 220 10.27 8.49 -5.82
N GLY A 221 9.19 8.85 -6.52
CA GLY A 221 8.80 10.24 -6.79
C GLY A 221 7.77 10.80 -5.81
N GLY A 222 7.45 12.08 -5.98
CA GLY A 222 6.46 12.78 -5.17
C GLY A 222 5.01 12.43 -5.51
N VAL A 223 4.73 11.94 -6.73
CA VAL A 223 3.37 11.80 -7.27
C VAL A 223 2.43 10.95 -6.41
N LEU A 224 2.89 9.80 -5.92
CA LEU A 224 2.04 8.92 -5.10
C LEU A 224 1.81 9.51 -3.70
N SER A 225 2.83 10.16 -3.13
CA SER A 225 2.72 10.84 -1.83
C SER A 225 1.77 12.03 -1.88
N SER A 226 1.87 12.87 -2.92
CA SER A 226 0.95 14.00 -3.14
C SER A 226 -0.49 13.53 -3.37
N ARG A 227 -0.69 12.45 -4.13
CA ARG A 227 -2.02 11.86 -4.32
C ARG A 227 -2.56 11.29 -3.00
N ALA A 228 -1.73 10.56 -2.25
CA ALA A 228 -2.12 10.03 -0.94
C ALA A 228 -2.48 11.16 0.04
N GLN A 229 -1.77 12.28 0.01
CA GLN A 229 -2.09 13.44 0.84
C GLN A 229 -3.44 14.06 0.47
N ALA A 230 -3.72 14.21 -0.82
CA ALA A 230 -4.97 14.77 -1.32
C ALA A 230 -6.19 13.89 -0.95
N GLU A 231 -6.00 12.57 -0.97
CA GLU A 231 -7.04 11.57 -0.66
C GLU A 231 -7.07 11.17 0.84
N HIS A 232 -6.34 11.87 1.70
CA HIS A 232 -6.26 11.56 3.13
C HIS A 232 -5.74 10.16 3.48
N LEU A 233 -4.87 9.60 2.64
CA LEU A 233 -4.32 8.24 2.76
C LEU A 233 -2.96 8.19 3.46
N LEU A 234 -2.45 9.31 4.01
CA LEU A 234 -1.18 9.28 4.74
C LEU A 234 -1.31 8.50 6.06
N GLY A 235 -0.20 7.94 6.53
CA GLY A 235 -0.16 7.22 7.81
C GLY A 235 -0.60 8.09 9.00
N THR A 236 -0.28 9.38 8.99
CA THR A 236 -0.70 10.35 10.02
C THR A 236 -2.21 10.66 9.98
N GLN A 237 -2.87 10.37 8.86
CA GLN A 237 -4.31 10.56 8.64
C GLN A 237 -5.11 9.28 8.87
N TRP A 238 -4.46 8.25 9.43
CA TRP A 238 -5.02 6.90 9.55
C TRP A 238 -5.39 6.30 8.19
N GLY A 239 -4.60 6.63 7.16
CA GLY A 239 -4.92 6.35 5.76
C GLY A 239 -5.20 4.90 5.40
N MET A 240 -4.62 3.93 6.12
CA MET A 240 -4.97 2.50 5.94
C MET A 240 -6.43 2.16 6.25
N MET A 241 -7.15 3.02 6.97
CA MET A 241 -8.60 2.90 7.20
C MET A 241 -9.43 3.72 6.22
N ASN A 242 -8.81 4.63 5.48
CA ASN A 242 -9.50 5.53 4.57
C ASN A 242 -9.53 4.92 3.18
N GLU A 243 -10.47 5.39 2.38
CA GLU A 243 -10.59 5.08 0.96
C GLU A 243 -10.77 6.40 0.21
N THR A 244 -10.55 6.40 -1.10
CA THR A 244 -10.80 7.61 -1.89
C THR A 244 -12.28 8.00 -1.90
N GLY A 245 -12.54 9.30 -1.96
CA GLY A 245 -13.90 9.86 -1.96
C GLY A 245 -14.68 9.65 -0.66
N SER A 246 -15.96 9.27 -0.78
CA SER A 246 -16.91 9.14 0.36
C SER A 246 -17.16 7.68 0.77
N TYR A 247 -16.38 6.74 0.25
CA TYR A 247 -16.55 5.32 0.58
C TYR A 247 -16.07 5.05 2.01
N PRO A 248 -16.82 4.28 2.83
CA PRO A 248 -16.34 3.84 4.12
C PRO A 248 -15.15 2.91 3.91
N GLY A 249 -13.94 3.40 4.17
CA GLY A 249 -12.71 2.63 4.01
C GLY A 249 -12.60 1.44 4.97
N GLN A 250 -11.41 0.83 5.03
CA GLN A 250 -11.19 -0.43 5.73
C GLN A 250 -11.11 -0.24 7.26
N SER A 251 -12.23 0.11 7.88
CA SER A 251 -12.34 0.38 9.32
C SER A 251 -11.86 -0.77 10.22
N TRP A 252 -11.85 -2.02 9.74
CA TRP A 252 -11.29 -3.16 10.48
C TRP A 252 -9.75 -3.14 10.60
N LEU A 253 -9.05 -2.34 9.78
CA LEU A 253 -7.59 -2.15 9.85
C LEU A 253 -7.16 -1.13 10.93
N TRP A 254 -8.09 -0.63 11.74
CA TRP A 254 -7.78 0.32 12.82
C TRP A 254 -6.74 -0.22 13.80
N LEU A 255 -6.75 -1.53 14.07
CA LEU A 255 -5.78 -2.16 14.96
C LEU A 255 -4.35 -2.09 14.39
N TYR A 256 -4.19 -2.23 13.06
CA TYR A 256 -2.88 -2.06 12.40
C TYR A 256 -2.44 -0.61 12.46
N THR A 257 -3.33 0.29 12.04
CA THR A 257 -3.08 1.74 11.99
C THR A 257 -2.71 2.33 13.34
N PHE A 258 -3.35 1.87 14.41
CA PHE A 258 -3.09 2.31 15.77
C PHE A 258 -1.59 2.21 16.14
N TRP A 259 -0.94 1.10 15.79
CA TRP A 259 0.46 0.89 16.14
C TRP A 259 1.37 1.91 15.46
N TYR A 260 1.08 2.33 14.23
CA TYR A 260 1.85 3.37 13.53
C TYR A 260 1.79 4.75 14.22
N GLN A 261 0.82 4.99 15.11
CA GLN A 261 0.67 6.27 15.81
C GLN A 261 1.50 6.36 17.10
N ILE A 262 2.03 5.24 17.61
CA ILE A 262 2.69 5.19 18.91
C ILE A 262 4.17 4.79 18.81
N LYS A 263 4.98 5.28 19.75
CA LYS A 263 6.37 4.84 19.89
C LYS A 263 6.42 3.38 20.38
N PRO A 264 7.38 2.57 19.92
CA PRO A 264 8.51 2.91 19.03
C PRO A 264 8.20 2.82 17.52
N PHE A 265 7.02 2.32 17.13
CA PHE A 265 6.67 2.05 15.73
C PHE A 265 6.64 3.31 14.87
N SER A 266 6.06 4.40 15.40
CA SER A 266 5.92 5.68 14.68
C SER A 266 7.25 6.35 14.29
N THR A 267 8.37 5.90 14.84
CA THR A 267 9.71 6.43 14.57
C THR A 267 10.66 5.38 13.97
N SER A 268 10.16 4.17 13.72
CA SER A 268 10.98 3.07 13.21
C SER A 268 11.00 3.06 11.69
N THR A 269 12.17 2.87 11.10
CA THR A 269 12.32 2.56 9.67
C THR A 269 11.81 1.15 9.32
N ASN A 270 11.57 0.31 10.32
CA ASN A 270 11.02 -1.05 10.20
C ASN A 270 9.57 -1.12 10.72
N ALA A 271 8.81 -0.02 10.66
CA ALA A 271 7.47 0.05 11.23
C ALA A 271 6.58 -1.11 10.73
N ASP A 272 6.58 -1.41 9.44
CA ASP A 272 5.70 -2.42 8.86
C ASP A 272 5.93 -3.83 9.44
N ILE A 273 7.18 -4.29 9.46
CA ILE A 273 7.49 -5.63 10.01
C ILE A 273 7.24 -5.70 11.53
N LEU A 274 7.45 -4.60 12.25
CA LEU A 274 7.14 -4.52 13.68
C LEU A 274 5.63 -4.60 13.93
N VAL A 275 4.83 -3.84 13.16
CA VAL A 275 3.37 -3.84 13.27
C VAL A 275 2.82 -5.21 12.88
N MET A 276 3.31 -5.81 11.79
CA MET A 276 2.96 -7.17 11.40
C MET A 276 3.30 -8.20 12.49
N ALA A 277 4.46 -8.09 13.12
CA ALA A 277 4.88 -9.00 14.19
C ALA A 277 3.96 -8.89 15.42
N ILE A 278 3.67 -7.68 15.91
CA ILE A 278 2.79 -7.51 17.08
C ILE A 278 1.36 -7.96 16.76
N MET A 279 0.85 -7.66 15.56
CA MET A 279 -0.48 -8.11 15.13
C MET A 279 -0.54 -9.63 14.99
N GLY A 280 0.53 -10.27 14.51
CA GLY A 280 0.66 -11.73 14.50
C GLY A 280 0.61 -12.33 15.90
N VAL A 281 1.34 -11.75 16.86
CA VAL A 281 1.32 -12.19 18.27
C VAL A 281 -0.06 -12.01 18.90
N LEU A 282 -0.71 -10.86 18.68
CA LEU A 282 -2.05 -10.59 19.20
C LEU A 282 -3.10 -11.52 18.60
N SER A 283 -3.00 -11.80 17.30
CA SER A 283 -3.89 -12.75 16.61
C SER A 283 -3.70 -14.16 17.15
N LEU A 284 -2.45 -14.60 17.35
CA LEU A 284 -2.16 -15.89 17.96
C LEU A 284 -2.68 -15.97 19.40
N ALA A 285 -2.49 -14.92 20.20
CA ALA A 285 -3.02 -14.84 21.56
C ALA A 285 -4.56 -14.92 21.56
N PHE A 286 -5.23 -14.26 20.61
CA PHE A 286 -6.68 -14.33 20.45
C PHE A 286 -7.16 -15.75 20.13
N ILE A 287 -6.48 -16.44 19.19
CA ILE A 287 -6.77 -17.85 18.87
C ILE A 287 -6.58 -18.76 20.09
N LEU A 288 -5.63 -18.44 20.96
CA LEU A 288 -5.33 -19.21 22.16
C LEU A 288 -6.26 -18.91 23.37
N VAL A 289 -7.12 -17.88 23.29
CA VAL A 289 -8.06 -17.51 24.38
C VAL A 289 -8.88 -18.70 24.92
N PRO A 290 -9.43 -19.61 24.10
CA PRO A 290 -10.18 -20.76 24.59
C PRO A 290 -9.35 -21.77 25.42
N PHE A 291 -8.02 -21.71 25.34
CA PHE A 291 -7.11 -22.59 26.06
C PHE A 291 -6.51 -21.94 27.31
N LEU A 292 -6.62 -20.62 27.45
CA LEU A 292 -6.08 -19.88 28.60
C LEU A 292 -7.02 -19.97 29.81
N PRO A 293 -6.62 -20.66 30.90
CA PRO A 293 -7.43 -20.73 32.12
C PRO A 293 -7.64 -19.32 32.69
N GLY A 294 -8.87 -19.01 33.12
CA GLY A 294 -9.27 -17.67 33.55
C GLY A 294 -9.92 -16.84 32.43
N LEU A 295 -9.23 -16.63 31.32
CA LEU A 295 -9.76 -15.90 30.14
C LEU A 295 -10.94 -16.63 29.50
N ARG A 296 -10.83 -17.95 29.32
CA ARG A 296 -11.93 -18.79 28.80
C ARG A 296 -13.21 -18.69 29.63
N ASP A 297 -13.08 -18.48 30.94
CA ASP A 297 -14.22 -18.44 31.86
C ASP A 297 -14.73 -17.01 32.12
N LEU A 298 -14.09 -15.99 31.51
CA LEU A 298 -14.46 -14.59 31.64
C LEU A 298 -15.93 -14.32 31.25
N PRO A 299 -16.48 -14.90 30.16
CA PRO A 299 -17.90 -14.76 29.83
C PRO A 299 -18.85 -15.31 30.91
N ARG A 300 -18.39 -16.27 31.73
CA ARG A 300 -19.19 -16.80 32.85
C ARG A 300 -19.10 -15.91 34.09
N ARG A 301 -17.94 -15.27 34.30
CA ARG A 301 -17.71 -14.34 35.43
C ARG A 301 -18.36 -12.98 35.22
N ILE A 302 -18.37 -12.47 33.99
CA ILE A 302 -19.01 -11.22 33.60
C ILE A 302 -20.21 -11.58 32.71
N PRO A 303 -21.40 -11.82 33.29
CA PRO A 303 -22.49 -12.43 32.57
C PRO A 303 -23.27 -11.42 31.72
N ILE A 304 -22.60 -10.78 30.76
CA ILE A 304 -23.23 -9.89 29.76
C ILE A 304 -24.33 -10.65 29.01
N TYR A 305 -24.17 -11.96 28.82
CA TYR A 305 -25.20 -12.83 28.27
C TYR A 305 -26.52 -12.79 29.04
N LYS A 306 -26.52 -12.51 30.36
CA LYS A 306 -27.76 -12.33 31.14
C LYS A 306 -28.47 -11.00 30.86
N LEU A 307 -27.75 -10.01 30.34
CA LEU A 307 -28.34 -8.75 29.87
C LEU A 307 -28.93 -8.92 28.48
N ILE A 308 -28.20 -9.56 27.56
CA ILE A 308 -28.67 -9.85 26.20
C ILE A 308 -29.90 -10.76 26.24
N TRP A 309 -29.85 -11.83 27.03
CA TRP A 309 -30.93 -12.80 27.17
C TRP A 309 -31.77 -12.58 28.44
N ARG A 310 -31.96 -11.31 28.82
CA ARG A 310 -32.58 -10.94 30.10
C ARG A 310 -33.98 -11.52 30.27
N GLU A 311 -34.77 -11.58 29.21
CA GLU A 311 -36.11 -12.18 29.23
C GLU A 311 -36.05 -13.68 29.48
N HIS A 312 -35.23 -14.41 28.72
CA HIS A 312 -35.01 -15.85 28.93
C HIS A 312 -34.61 -16.17 30.38
N TYR A 313 -33.65 -15.43 30.95
CA TYR A 313 -33.24 -15.65 32.34
C TYR A 313 -34.25 -15.16 33.38
N ARG A 314 -35.14 -14.22 33.04
CA ARG A 314 -36.28 -13.85 33.91
C ARG A 314 -37.34 -14.93 33.93
N THR A 315 -37.68 -15.50 32.78
CA THR A 315 -38.65 -16.60 32.65
C THR A 315 -38.16 -17.84 33.40
N LEU A 316 -36.89 -18.22 33.21
CA LEU A 316 -36.23 -19.29 33.97
C LEU A 316 -36.26 -19.07 35.49
N ARG A 317 -36.10 -17.83 35.97
CA ARG A 317 -36.20 -17.49 37.41
C ARG A 317 -37.64 -17.52 37.93
N ALA A 318 -38.61 -17.21 37.07
CA ALA A 318 -40.04 -17.24 37.40
C ALA A 318 -40.64 -18.66 37.42
N GLY A 319 -39.84 -19.70 37.14
CA GLY A 319 -40.29 -21.09 37.16
C GLY A 319 -41.32 -21.42 36.07
N ARG A 320 -41.33 -20.65 34.98
CA ARG A 320 -42.16 -20.87 33.80
C ARG A 320 -41.29 -21.28 32.62
#